data_AF-A0A251SVA0-F1
#
_entry.id   AF-A0A251SVA0-F1
#
_cell.length_a   1.000
_cell.length_b   1.000
_cell.length_c   1.000
_cell.angle_alpha   90.00
_cell.angle_beta   90.00
_cell.angle_gamma   90.00
#
_symmetry.space_group_name_H-M   'P 1'
#
loop_
_entity.id
_entity.type
_entity.pdbx_description
1 polymer ?
#
loop_
_entity_poly.entity_id
_entity_poly.type
_entity_poly.pdbx_seq_one_letter_code
_entity_poly.pdbx_strand_id
1 'polypeptide(L)' 'MALNKVTLISDLDVLLESYKLKVKIIRLWKQTVRGNPKETYAIEMILMDEEVYQQLFNTLLFHVT' A
#
# COMPACT_ATOMS: atom_id res chain seq x y z
N MET A 1 -21.59 -13.67 -10.37
CA MET A 1 -20.17 -13.65 -10.77
C MET A 1 -19.49 -12.59 -9.92
N ALA A 2 -18.70 -12.98 -8.92
CA ALA A 2 -18.06 -12.01 -8.05
C ALA A 2 -16.96 -11.30 -8.84
N LEU A 3 -17.20 -10.04 -9.20
CA LEU A 3 -16.19 -9.17 -9.79
C LEU A 3 -15.03 -9.13 -8.79
N ASN A 4 -13.87 -9.66 -9.17
CA ASN A 4 -12.63 -9.54 -8.40
C ASN A 4 -12.15 -8.08 -8.47
N LYS A 5 -12.95 -7.17 -7.90
CA LYS A 5 -12.67 -5.75 -7.87
C LYS A 5 -11.50 -5.54 -6.92
N VAL A 6 -10.40 -5.03 -7.47
CA VAL A 6 -9.29 -4.51 -6.68
C VAL A 6 -9.72 -3.16 -6.13
N THR A 7 -9.53 -2.94 -4.85
CA THR A 7 -9.77 -1.69 -4.15
C THR A 7 -8.49 -0.84 -4.26
N LEU A 8 -8.63 0.44 -4.58
CA LEU A 8 -7.53 1.41 -4.52
C LEU A 8 -7.28 1.83 -3.07
N ILE A 9 -6.09 2.30 -2.75
CA ILE A 9 -5.77 2.78 -1.40
C ILE A 9 -6.67 3.96 -1.02
N SER A 10 -6.93 4.86 -1.97
CA SER A 10 -7.81 6.03 -1.80
C SER A 10 -9.28 5.67 -1.51
N ASP A 11 -9.70 4.45 -1.87
CA ASP A 11 -11.06 3.94 -1.66
C ASP A 11 -11.19 3.09 -0.37
N LEU A 12 -10.13 2.97 0.43
CA LEU A 12 -10.19 2.27 1.71
C LEU A 12 -11.00 3.07 2.73
N ASP A 13 -11.96 2.39 3.34
CA ASP A 13 -12.84 2.91 4.37
C ASP A 13 -12.82 1.97 5.58
N VAL A 14 -12.94 2.53 6.78
CA VAL A 14 -12.97 1.78 8.04
C VAL A 14 -14.20 0.85 8.11
N LEU A 15 -15.26 1.16 7.38
CA LEU A 15 -16.49 0.37 7.29
C LEU A 15 -16.41 -0.79 6.29
N LEU A 16 -15.35 -0.88 5.47
CA LEU A 16 -15.17 -1.98 4.52
C LEU A 16 -14.67 -3.25 5.24
N GLU A 17 -15.56 -4.24 5.38
CA GLU A 17 -15.24 -5.53 6.02
C GLU A 17 -14.27 -6.41 5.22
N SER A 18 -14.25 -6.26 3.89
CA SER A 18 -13.42 -7.10 3.02
C SER A 18 -13.02 -6.35 1.76
N TYR A 19 -11.72 -6.31 1.50
CA TYR A 19 -11.14 -5.62 0.35
C TYR A 19 -9.94 -6.41 -0.20
N LYS A 20 -9.59 -6.14 -1.46
CA LYS A 20 -8.41 -6.72 -2.13
C LYS A 20 -7.57 -5.60 -2.69
N LEU A 21 -6.37 -5.40 -2.16
CA LEU A 21 -5.43 -4.40 -2.66
C LEU A 21 -4.43 -5.02 -3.64
N LYS A 22 -4.07 -4.29 -4.68
CA LYS A 22 -2.94 -4.59 -5.56
C LYS A 22 -1.92 -3.47 -5.42
N VAL A 23 -0.86 -3.72 -4.68
CA VAL A 23 0.10 -2.70 -4.25
C VAL A 23 1.54 -3.16 -4.45
N LYS A 24 2.46 -2.20 -4.51
CA LYS A 24 3.89 -2.41 -4.37
C LYS A 24 4.31 -2.05 -2.96
N ILE A 25 5.10 -2.91 -2.33
CA ILE A 25 5.76 -2.60 -1.06
C ILE A 25 6.97 -1.72 -1.37
N ILE A 26 6.95 -0.48 -0.86
CA ILE A 26 8.06 0.48 -1.04
C ILE A 26 9.10 0.30 0.06
N ARG A 27 8.63 0.06 1.29
CA ARG A 27 9.51 -0.19 2.43
C ARG A 27 8.84 -1.10 3.43
N LEU A 28 9.63 -1.98 4.04
CA LEU A 28 9.19 -2.92 5.06
C LEU A 28 10.18 -2.88 6.22
N TRP A 29 9.67 -2.70 7.42
CA TRP A 29 10.42 -2.81 8.66
C TRP A 29 9.85 -3.96 9.47
N LYS A 30 10.75 -4.76 10.05
CA LYS A 30 10.39 -5.83 10.98
C LYS A 30 10.82 -5.40 12.38
N GLN A 31 9.87 -5.32 13.29
CA GLN A 31 10.16 -5.16 14.71
C GLN A 31 10.20 -6.54 15.34
N THR A 32 11.37 -6.93 15.85
CA THR A 32 11.52 -8.21 16.54
C THR A 32 11.12 -8.10 18.00
N VAL A 33 10.68 -9.20 18.59
CA VAL A 33 10.38 -9.26 20.03
C VAL A 33 11.64 -8.93 20.84
N ARG A 34 11.49 -8.11 21.89
CA ARG A 34 12.61 -7.77 22.78
C ARG A 34 13.12 -9.04 23.47
N GLY A 35 14.38 -9.37 23.25
CA GLY A 35 15.02 -10.57 23.82
C GLY A 35 14.90 -11.82 22.94
N ASN A 36 14.14 -11.79 21.84
CA ASN A 36 14.11 -12.87 20.86
C ASN A 36 14.12 -12.32 19.42
N PRO A 37 15.31 -12.14 18.79
CA PRO A 37 15.43 -11.60 17.44
C PRO A 37 14.90 -12.54 16.34
N LYS A 38 14.54 -13.79 16.68
CA LYS A 38 13.94 -14.74 15.72
C LYS A 38 12.44 -14.56 15.57
N GLU A 39 11.78 -13.89 16.52
CA GLU A 39 10.34 -13.64 16.49
C GLU A 39 10.04 -12.22 16.05
N THR A 40 9.13 -12.08 15.08
CA THR A 40 8.64 -10.77 14.62
C THR A 40 7.42 -10.39 15.44
N TYR A 41 7.50 -9.28 16.16
CA TYR A 41 6.41 -8.69 16.93
C TYR A 41 5.46 -7.90 16.03
N ALA A 42 6.02 -7.06 15.14
CA ALA A 42 5.24 -6.22 14.25
C ALA A 42 5.94 -6.05 12.90
N ILE A 43 5.15 -5.78 11.87
CA ILE A 43 5.63 -5.37 10.55
C ILE A 43 5.01 -4.01 10.25
N GLU A 44 5.87 -3.04 9.98
CA GLU A 44 5.47 -1.74 9.47
C GLU A 44 5.83 -1.69 7.99
N MET A 45 4.96 -1.07 7.19
CA MET A 45 5.14 -1.01 5.75
C MET A 45 4.63 0.29 5.16
N ILE A 46 5.32 0.76 4.13
CA ILE A 46 4.83 1.79 3.21
C ILE A 46 4.44 1.10 1.92
N LEU A 47 3.18 1.27 1.53
CA LEU A 47 2.56 0.69 0.34
C LEU A 47 2.25 1.78 -0.68
N MET A 48 2.25 1.42 -1.96
CA MET A 48 1.89 2.31 -3.06
C MET A 48 1.08 1.52 -4.09
N ASP A 49 -0.05 2.05 -4.53
CA ASP A 49 -0.87 1.46 -5.60
C ASP A 49 -0.62 2.15 -6.95
N GLU A 50 -1.43 1.83 -7.95
CA GLU A 50 -1.29 2.34 -9.32
C GLU A 50 -1.65 3.83 -9.47
N GLU A 51 -2.51 4.37 -8.61
CA GLU A 51 -2.98 5.76 -8.70
C GLU A 51 -1.84 6.75 -8.49
N VAL A 52 -0.94 6.46 -7.55
CA VAL A 52 0.21 7.31 -7.24
C VAL A 52 1.15 7.47 -8.44
N TYR A 53 1.32 6.43 -9.26
CA TYR A 53 2.15 6.53 -10.47
C TYR A 53 1.53 7.49 -11.49
N GLN A 54 0.21 7.45 -11.66
CA GLN A 54 -0.50 8.35 -12.58
C GLN A 54 -0.44 9.80 -12.11
N GLN A 55 -0.61 10.04 -10.81
CA GLN A 55 -0.51 11.38 -10.23
C GLN A 55 0.89 11.96 -10.39
N LEU A 56 1.95 11.21 -10.05
CA LEU A 56 3.33 11.64 -10.22
C LEU A 56 3.66 11.92 -11.69
N PHE A 57 3.25 11.05 -12.60
CA PHE A 57 3.45 11.23 -14.04
C PHE A 57 2.78 12.52 -14.54
N ASN A 58 1.53 12.76 -14.17
CA ASN A 58 0.79 13.97 -14.55
C ASN A 58 1.45 15.23 -13.98
N THR A 59 1.80 15.26 -12.70
CA THR A 59 2.47 16.41 -12.07
C THR A 59 3.81 16.73 -12.74
N LEU A 60 4.59 15.71 -13.09
CA LEU A 60 5.87 15.89 -13.78
C LEU A 60 5.70 16.38 -15.23
N LEU A 61 4.62 15.99 -15.91
CA LEU A 61 4.32 16.45 -17.27
C LEU A 61 3.97 17.94 -17.31
N PHE A 62 3.16 18.44 -16.37
CA PHE A 62 2.75 19.85 -16.34
C PHE A 62 3.88 20.83 -16.00
N HIS A 63 4.97 20.37 -15.38
CA HIS A 63 6.15 21.21 -15.10
C HIS A 63 7.16 21.26 -16.26
N VAL A 64 6.96 20.50 -17.34
CA VAL A 64 7.87 20.43 -18.49
C VAL A 64 7.29 21.09 -19.76
N THR A 65 6.05 21.57 -19.72
CA THR A 65 5.37 22.36 -20.78
C THR A 65 5.31 23.84 -20.46
#